data_AF-A0A5R8PBP8-F1
#
_entry.id   AF-A0A5R8PBP8-F1
#
_cell.length_a   1.000
_cell.length_b   1.000
_cell.length_c   1.000
_cell.angle_alpha   90.00
_cell.angle_beta   90.00
_cell.angle_gamma   90.00
#
_symmetry.space_group_name_H-M   'P 1'
#
loop_
_entity.id
_entity.type
_entity.pdbx_description
1 polymer ?
#
loop_
_entity_poly.entity_id
_entity_poly.type
_entity_poly.pdbx_seq_one_letter_code
_entity_poly.pdbx_strand_id
1 'polypeptide(L)' 'MTSTTIKVPKPTRDRLHRLAAAEGLTLSQAIEKLLDEHAPRPKPKFGGFRSDRPLSAEEIDRELAGGFGEW' A
#
# COMPACT_ATOMS: atom_id res chain seq x y z
N MET A 1 -2.82 -2.27 19.80
CA MET A 1 -1.36 -2.46 19.67
C MET A 1 -1.06 -3.94 19.78
N THR A 2 -0.80 -4.61 18.66
CA THR A 2 -0.38 -6.01 18.65
C THR A 2 1.13 -6.08 18.77
N SER A 3 1.63 -6.71 19.83
CA SER A 3 3.06 -6.96 20.03
C SER A 3 3.38 -8.37 19.54
N THR A 4 4.25 -8.47 18.53
CA THR A 4 4.70 -9.76 17.98
C THR A 4 6.20 -9.91 18.22
N THR A 5 6.61 -10.96 18.92
CA THR A 5 8.02 -11.27 19.12
C THR A 5 8.48 -12.30 18.08
N ILE A 6 9.48 -11.94 17.29
CA ILE A 6 10.09 -12.83 16.29
C ILE A 6 11.58 -13.01 16.59
N LYS A 7 12.11 -14.21 16.30
CA LYS A 7 13.55 -14.44 16.33
C LYS A 7 14.14 -14.05 14.98
N VAL A 8 15.11 -13.16 14.99
CA VAL A 8 15.81 -12.70 13.79
C VAL A 8 17.31 -12.98 13.92
N PRO A 9 17.97 -13.49 12.87
CA PRO A 9 19.42 -13.61 12.85
C PRO A 9 20.10 -12.25 13.08
N LYS A 10 21.21 -12.24 13.81
CA LYS A 10 22.03 -11.04 14.06
C LYS A 10 22.36 -10.23 12.80
N PRO A 11 22.84 -10.82 11.68
CA PRO A 11 23.14 -10.04 10.48
C PRO A 11 21.92 -9.31 9.91
N THR A 12 20.73 -9.94 9.98
CA THR A 12 19.47 -9.33 9.56
C THR A 12 19.10 -8.15 10.45
N ARG A 13 19.18 -8.33 11.77
CA ARG A 13 18.92 -7.27 12.75
C ARG A 13 19.84 -6.06 12.54
N ASP A 14 21.14 -6.31 12.36
CA ASP A 14 22.12 -5.24 12.18
C ASP A 14 21.91 -4.50 10.83
N ARG A 15 21.41 -5.18 9.80
CA ARG A 15 20.97 -4.55 8.55
C ARG A 15 19.74 -3.66 8.74
N LEU A 16 18.75 -4.12 9.51
CA LEU A 16 17.54 -3.33 9.82
C LEU A 16 17.89 -2.07 10.62
N HIS A 17 18.80 -2.15 11.58
CA HIS A 17 19.27 -0.97 12.33
C HIS A 17 19.94 0.06 11.42
N ARG A 18 20.77 -0.37 10.47
CA ARG A 18 21.41 0.53 9.50
C ARG A 18 20.39 1.21 8.58
N LEU A 19 19.37 0.46 8.15
CA LEU A 19 18.29 1.01 7.32
C LEU A 19 17.48 2.06 8.10
N ALA A 20 17.10 1.76 9.33
CA ALA A 20 16.38 2.70 10.20
C ALA A 20 17.19 3.99 10.41
N ALA A 21 18.49 3.88 10.69
CA ALA A 21 19.38 5.03 10.86
C ALA A 21 19.51 5.88 9.58
N ALA A 22 19.58 5.25 8.41
CA ALA A 22 19.65 5.95 7.13
C ALA A 22 18.38 6.76 6.82
N GLU A 23 17.23 6.30 7.30
CA GLU A 23 15.94 6.97 7.12
C GLU A 23 15.55 7.89 8.29
N GLY A 24 16.39 7.99 9.33
CA GLY A 24 16.08 8.75 10.55
C GLY A 24 14.89 8.20 11.34
N LEU A 25 14.55 6.92 11.15
CA LEU A 25 13.43 6.23 11.78
C LEU A 25 13.89 5.39 12.98
N THR A 26 12.96 5.11 13.89
CA THR A 26 13.17 4.04 14.88
C THR A 26 13.10 2.68 14.19
N LEU A 27 13.72 1.66 14.80
CA LEU A 27 13.68 0.29 14.27
C LEU A 27 12.23 -0.20 14.06
N SER A 28 11.34 0.08 15.01
CA SER A 28 9.92 -0.31 14.92
C SER A 28 9.23 0.33 13.73
N GLN A 29 9.41 1.63 13.52
CA GLN A 29 8.84 2.37 12.39
C GLN A 29 9.38 1.88 11.05
N ALA A 30 10.68 1.60 10.96
CA ALA A 30 11.28 1.04 9.74
C ALA A 30 10.72 -0.35 9.42
N ILE A 31 10.46 -1.18 10.44
CA ILE A 31 9.82 -2.49 10.27
C ILE A 31 8.36 -2.33 9.81
N GLU A 32 7.60 -1.42 10.41
CA GLU A 32 6.21 -1.14 10.01
C GLU A 32 6.15 -0.68 8.55
N LYS A 33 7.01 0.27 8.16
CA LYS A 33 7.12 0.73 6.77
C LYS A 33 7.44 -0.42 5.80
N LEU A 34 8.40 -1.27 6.14
CA LEU A 34 8.73 -2.46 5.32
C LEU A 34 7.56 -3.43 5.21
N LEU A 35 6.82 -3.65 6.31
CA LEU A 35 5.65 -4.51 6.30
C LEU A 35 4.53 -3.93 5.43
N ASP A 36 4.32 -2.62 5.45
CA ASP A 36 3.33 -1.94 4.61
C ASP A 36 3.71 -1.96 3.13
N GLU A 37 5.00 -1.73 2.80
CA GLU A 37 5.51 -1.77 1.43
C GLU A 37 5.41 -3.18 0.82
N HIS A 38 5.65 -4.20 1.63
CA HIS A 38 5.60 -5.61 1.21
C HIS A 38 4.26 -6.29 1.50
N ALA A 39 3.30 -5.59 2.10
CA ALA A 39 1.98 -6.12 2.31
C ALA A 39 1.38 -6.46 0.94
N PRO A 40 0.77 -7.66 0.78
CA PRO A 40 0.06 -7.97 -0.44
C PRO A 40 -1.00 -6.89 -0.64
N ARG A 41 -0.85 -6.08 -1.71
CA ARG A 41 -1.83 -5.06 -2.06
C ARG A 41 -3.20 -5.76 -2.11
N PRO A 42 -4.20 -5.27 -1.36
CA PRO A 42 -5.53 -5.83 -1.46
C PRO A 42 -5.93 -5.76 -2.93
N LYS A 43 -6.33 -6.90 -3.51
CA LYS A 43 -6.92 -6.90 -4.85
C LYS A 43 -8.04 -5.86 -4.83
N PRO A 44 -8.12 -4.96 -5.82
CA PRO A 44 -9.20 -4.00 -5.87
C PRO A 44 -10.51 -4.78 -5.75
N LYS A 45 -11.30 -4.49 -4.71
CA LYS A 45 -12.63 -5.10 -4.52
C LYS A 45 -13.51 -4.85 -5.76
N PHE A 46 -13.23 -3.74 -6.44
CA PHE A 46 -13.85 -3.30 -7.68
C PHE A 46 -12.82 -3.38 -8.82
N GLY A 47 -12.43 -4.61 -9.19
CA GLY A 47 -11.61 -4.90 -10.37
C GLY A 47 -12.45 -5.27 -11.59
N GLY A 48 -13.63 -4.67 -11.71
CA GLY A 48 -14.60 -5.01 -12.73
C GLY A 48 -15.86 -4.21 -12.48
N PHE A 49 -15.82 -2.92 -12.80
CA PHE A 49 -17.08 -2.24 -13.09
C PHE A 49 -17.65 -2.97 -14.32
N ARG A 50 -18.52 -3.94 -14.06
CA ARG A 50 -19.40 -4.49 -15.09
C ARG A 50 -20.40 -3.38 -15.33
N SER A 51 -20.01 -2.40 -16.13
CA SER A 51 -20.98 -1.60 -16.84
C SER A 51 -21.87 -2.63 -17.56
N ASP A 52 -23.14 -2.74 -17.22
CA ASP A 52 -24.09 -3.60 -17.97
C ASP A 52 -24.10 -3.25 -19.46
N ARG A 53 -23.54 -2.08 -19.81
CA ARG A 53 -23.33 -1.57 -21.15
C ARG A 53 -21.91 -1.02 -21.32
N PRO A 54 -21.17 -1.39 -22.38
CA PRO A 54 -19.91 -0.73 -22.71
C PRO A 54 -20.17 0.75 -23.03
N LEU A 55 -19.39 1.64 -22.42
CA LEU A 55 -19.41 3.07 -22.72
C LEU A 55 -18.49 3.35 -23.91
N SER A 56 -18.92 4.27 -24.80
CA SER A 56 -18.03 4.84 -25.81
C SER A 56 -17.02 5.81 -25.18
N ALA A 57 -15.96 6.16 -25.92
CA ALA A 57 -14.95 7.10 -25.45
C ALA A 57 -15.57 8.44 -25.04
N GLU A 58 -16.54 8.92 -25.82
CA GLU A 58 -17.24 10.17 -25.57
C GLU A 58 -18.14 10.12 -24.33
N GLU A 59 -18.65 8.95 -23.98
CA GLU A 59 -19.44 8.75 -22.77
C GLU A 59 -18.55 8.70 -21.52
N ILE A 60 -17.36 8.09 -21.62
CA ILE A 60 -16.37 8.07 -20.55
C ILE A 60 -15.92 9.51 -20.22
N ASP A 61 -15.55 10.30 -21.22
CA ASP A 61 -15.09 11.68 -21.02
C ASP A 61 -16.15 12.56 -20.35
N ARG A 62 -17.43 12.34 -20.66
CA ARG A 62 -18.55 13.06 -20.06
C ARG A 62 -18.72 12.74 -18.56
N GLU A 63 -18.64 11.47 -18.20
CA GLU A 63 -18.74 11.02 -16.80
C GLU A 63 -17.52 11.48 -15.98
N LEU A 64 -16.32 11.42 -16.57
CA LEU A 64 -15.09 11.94 -15.94
C LEU A 64 -15.16 13.45 -15.70
N ALA A 65 -15.74 14.20 -16.64
CA ALA A 65 -15.96 15.64 -16.48
C ALA A 65 -16.98 15.99 -15.39
N GLY A 66 -17.86 15.06 -15.02
CA GLY A 66 -18.84 15.20 -13.95
C GLY A 66 -18.26 15.10 -12.53
N GLY A 67 -17.00 14.66 -12.40
CA GLY A 67 -16.27 14.56 -11.14
C GLY A 67 -16.45 13.20 -10.44
N PHE A 68 -15.33 12.63 -9.97
CA PHE A 68 -15.36 11.49 -9.05
C PHE A 68 -15.70 12.02 -7.67
N GLY A 69 -16.83 11.58 -7.11
CA GLY A 69 -17.40 12.05 -5.84
C GLY A 69 -16.36 12.45 -4.78
N GLU A 70 -16.57 13.64 -4.21
CA GLU A 70 -15.79 14.18 -3.09
C GLU A 70 -15.79 13.17 -1.93
N TRP A 71 -14.59 12.88 -1.40
CA TRP A 71 -14.35 11.96 -0.30
C TRP A 71 -14.60 12.62 1.06
#